data_AF-A0A942RPQ9-F1
#
_entry.id   AF-A0A942RPQ9-F1
#
_cell.length_a   1.000
_cell.length_b   1.000
_cell.length_c   1.000
_cell.angle_alpha   90.00
_cell.angle_beta   90.00
_cell.angle_gamma   90.00
#
_symmetry.space_group_name_H-M   'P 1'
#
loop_
_entity.id
_entity.type
_entity.pdbx_description
1 polymer ?
#
loop_
_entity_poly.entity_id
_entity_poly.type
_entity_poly.pdbx_seq_one_letter_code
_entity_poly.pdbx_strand_id
1 'polypeptide(L)' 'MPHNVQASLLRVLQEREVVRIGDNRLRKIDVRVIAATNKDLTELIDEGDFRLDLY' A
#
# COMPACT_ATOMS: atom_id res chain seq x y z
N MET A 1 8.60 -4.31 -0.29
CA MET A 1 8.19 -2.94 -0.68
C MET A 1 8.44 -2.02 0.51
N PRO A 2 8.98 -0.81 0.35
CA PRO A 2 9.26 0.07 1.49
C PRO A 2 8.01 0.38 2.34
N HIS A 3 8.13 0.47 3.67
CA HIS A 3 6.99 0.67 4.58
C HIS A 3 6.20 1.96 4.33
N ASN A 4 6.87 3.04 3.93
CA ASN A 4 6.21 4.29 3.57
C ASN A 4 5.27 4.14 2.35
N VAL A 5 5.65 3.29 1.39
CA VAL A 5 4.82 2.96 0.24
C VAL A 5 3.67 2.05 0.65
N GLN A 6 3.89 1.10 1.57
CA GLN A 6 2.82 0.27 2.15
C GLN A 6 1.73 1.12 2.81
N ALA A 7 2.10 2.11 3.62
CA ALA A 7 1.14 3.03 4.24
C ALA A 7 0.36 3.85 3.20
N SER A 8 1.04 4.32 2.15
CA SER A 8 0.40 5.08 1.08
C SER A 8 -0.56 4.22 0.27
N LEU A 9 -0.20 2.97 -0.01
CA LEU A 9 -1.05 2.00 -0.71
C LEU A 9 -2.29 1.63 0.12
N LEU A 10 -2.13 1.42 1.42
CA LEU A 10 -3.26 1.16 2.32
C LEU A 10 -4.29 2.30 2.25
N ARG A 11 -3.81 3.55 2.26
CA ARG A 11 -4.65 4.74 2.10
C ARG A 11 -5.40 4.74 0.77
N VAL A 12 -4.75 4.35 -0.32
CA VAL A 12 -5.40 4.21 -1.63
C VAL A 12 -6.52 3.18 -1.61
N LEU A 13 -6.27 2.02 -0.99
CA LEU A 13 -7.26 0.93 -0.93
C LEU A 13 -8.47 1.29 -0.07
N GLN A 14 -8.25 1.97 1.06
CA GLN A 14 -9.31 2.34 2.01
C GLN A 14 -10.05 3.61 1.59
N GLU A 15 -9.33 4.70 1.34
CA GLU A 15 -9.90 6.03 1.12
C GLU A 15 -10.16 6.34 -0.37
N ARG A 16 -9.59 5.56 -1.29
CA ARG A 16 -9.59 5.85 -2.74
C ARG A 16 -8.98 7.22 -3.08
N GLU A 17 -7.97 7.62 -2.31
CA GLU A 17 -7.29 8.90 -2.44
C GLU A 17 -5.76 8.78 -2.48
N VAL A 18 -5.11 9.69 -3.21
CA VAL A 18 -3.64 9.80 -3.29
C VAL A 18 -3.16 11.22 -3.06
N VAL A 19 -1.92 11.34 -2.59
CA VAL A 19 -1.15 12.58 -2.51
C VAL A 19 0.12 12.40 -3.34
N ARG A 20 0.48 13.42 -4.13
CA ARG A 20 1.76 13.39 -4.88
C ARG A 20 2.91 13.71 -3.95
N ILE A 21 4.10 13.16 -4.22
CA ILE A 21 5.30 13.46 -3.42
C ILE A 21 5.57 14.97 -3.48
N GLY A 22 5.65 15.62 -2.32
CA GLY A 22 5.84 17.07 -2.20
C GLY A 22 4.58 17.92 -2.40
N ASP A 23 3.41 17.30 -2.62
CA ASP A 23 2.10 17.96 -2.63
C ASP A 23 1.38 17.65 -1.30
N ASN A 24 0.42 18.48 -0.91
CA ASN A 24 -0.46 18.25 0.24
C ASN A 24 -1.92 18.06 -0.18
N ARG A 25 -2.21 18.14 -1.48
CA ARG A 25 -3.57 18.03 -2.01
C ARG A 25 -3.97 16.57 -2.23
N LEU A 26 -5.11 16.21 -1.65
CA LEU A 26 -5.78 14.93 -1.88
C LEU A 26 -6.46 14.86 -3.25
N ARG A 27 -6.39 13.70 -3.87
CA ARG A 27 -6.99 13.42 -5.18
C ARG A 27 -7.72 12.09 -5.13
N LYS A 28 -9.03 12.11 -5.37
CA LYS A 28 -9.84 10.90 -5.52
C LYS A 28 -9.46 10.18 -6.80
N ILE A 29 -9.38 8.86 -6.71
CA ILE A 29 -9.06 7.97 -7.83
C ILE A 29 -10.02 6.79 -7.83
N ASP A 30 -10.35 6.29 -9.01
CA ASP A 30 -11.07 5.04 -9.18
C ASP A 30 -10.16 4.09 -9.96
N VAL A 31 -9.59 3.12 -9.25
CA VAL A 31 -8.56 2.23 -9.78
C VAL A 31 -8.79 0.81 -9.30
N ARG A 32 -8.45 -0.15 -10.15
CA ARG A 32 -8.36 -1.56 -9.79
C ARG A 32 -6.89 -1.89 -9.49
N VAL A 33 -6.65 -2.46 -8.31
CA VAL A 33 -5.31 -2.93 -7.91
C VAL A 33 -5.20 -4.43 -8.16
N ILE A 34 -4.11 -4.85 -8.80
CA ILE A 34 -3.75 -6.25 -8.99
C ILE A 34 -2.32 -6.40 -8.48
N ALA A 35 -2.10 -7.30 -7.52
CA ALA A 35 -0.80 -7.54 -6.91
C ALA A 35 -0.34 -8.98 -7.20
N ALA A 36 0.97 -9.15 -7.32
CA ALA A 36 1.64 -10.44 -7.41
C ALA A 36 3.01 -10.32 -6.75
N THR A 37 3.44 -11.36 -6.05
CA THR A 37 4.76 -11.44 -5.41
C THR A 37 5.32 -12.84 -5.63
N ASN A 38 6.64 -12.95 -5.78
CA ASN A 38 7.35 -14.23 -5.85
C ASN A 38 7.90 -14.68 -4.48
N LYS A 39 7.57 -13.95 -3.41
CA LYS A 39 7.94 -14.24 -2.02
C LYS A 39 6.71 -14.62 -1.21
N ASP A 40 6.88 -15.43 -0.16
CA ASP A 40 5.80 -15.74 0.77
C ASP A 40 5.43 -14.50 1.59
N LEU A 41 4.16 -14.10 1.54
CA LEU A 41 3.65 -12.95 2.27
C LEU A 41 3.53 -13.22 3.77
N THR A 42 3.21 -14.45 4.16
CA THR A 42 3.04 -14.84 5.57
C THR A 42 4.36 -14.68 6.31
N GLU A 43 5.45 -15.19 5.73
CA GLU A 43 6.80 -15.06 6.29
C GLU A 43 7.19 -13.58 6.44
N LEU A 44 6.93 -12.78 5.40
CA LEU A 44 7.24 -11.33 5.43
C LEU A 44 6.41 -10.56 6.46
N ILE A 45 5.21 -11.02 6.79
CA ILE A 45 4.39 -10.44 7.86
C ILE A 45 4.99 -10.77 9.22
N ASP A 46 5.38 -12.02 9.43
CA ASP A 46 6.00 -12.48 10.68
C ASP A 46 7.36 -11.80 10.94
N GLU A 47 8.12 -11.54 9.86
CA GLU A 47 9.38 -10.78 9.90
C GLU A 47 9.17 -9.27 10.12
N GLY A 48 7.93 -8.78 10.02
CA GLY A 48 7.57 -7.37 10.17
C GLY A 48 7.88 -6.51 8.94
N ASP A 49 8.31 -7.13 7.83
CA ASP A 49 8.66 -6.48 6.56
C ASP A 49 7.43 -6.16 5.70
N PHE A 50 6.29 -6.80 5.98
CA PHE A 50 5.01 -6.55 5.32
C PHE A 50 3.88 -6.35 6.33
N ARG A 51 3.02 -5.36 6.09
CA ARG A 51 1.87 -5.11 6.97
C ARG A 51 0.73 -6.10 6.71
N LEU A 52 0.25 -6.71 7.78
CA LEU A 52 -0.90 -7.62 7.76
C LEU A 52 -2.17 -6.97 7.18
N ASP A 53 -2.35 -5.66 7.34
CA ASP A 53 -3.54 -4.94 6.82
C ASP A 53 -3.54 -4.76 5.29
N LEU A 54 -2.47 -5.15 4.60
CA LEU A 54 -2.40 -5.23 3.14
C LEU A 54 -2.61 -6.65 2.59
N TYR A 55 -2.75 -7.66 3.45
CA TYR A 55 -3.04 -9.05 3.09
C TYR A 55 -4.54 -9.34 3.20
#